data_AF-A0A6B3WC62-F1
#
_entry.id   AF-A0A6B3WC62-F1
#
_cell.length_a   1.000
_cell.length_b   1.000
_cell.length_c   1.000
_cell.angle_alpha   90.00
_cell.angle_beta   90.00
_cell.angle_gamma   90.00
#
_symmetry.space_group_name_H-M   'P 1'
#
loop_
_entity.id
_entity.type
_entity.pdbx_description
1 polymer ?
#
loop_
_entity_poly.entity_id
_entity_poly.type
_entity_poly.pdbx_seq_one_letter_code
_entity_poly.pdbx_strand_id
1 'polypeptide(L)'
;MQMIAKFASRSEAEERAAFLRSRGIATHVSDMTSLRLNLAHQGQFRAALWAVLPEQAEDAVALLEDPEHAAETALNEHEFQRLESEGAEAARRAMIRWMLITVVVLAGLAALVVGLEG
;
A
#
# COMPACT_ATOMS: atom_id res chain seq x y z
N MET A 1 5.77 -1.39 -6.22
CA MET A 1 5.83 -2.18 -4.98
C MET A 1 6.38 -3.57 -5.27
N GLN A 2 7.27 -4.07 -4.41
CA GLN A 2 7.88 -5.39 -4.49
C GLN A 2 7.87 -6.06 -3.12
N MET A 3 7.53 -7.34 -3.04
CA MET A 3 7.55 -8.09 -1.77
C MET A 3 9.00 -8.37 -1.39
N ILE A 4 9.36 -8.04 -0.15
CA ILE A 4 10.71 -8.25 0.40
C ILE A 4 10.75 -9.51 1.26
N ALA A 5 9.78 -9.65 2.18
CA ALA A 5 9.80 -10.72 3.18
C ALA A 5 8.39 -11.12 3.63
N LYS A 6 8.29 -12.32 4.21
CA LYS A 6 7.06 -12.85 4.83
C LYS A 6 7.34 -13.15 6.29
N PHE A 7 6.34 -12.87 7.14
CA PHE A 7 6.47 -13.01 8.58
C PHE A 7 5.32 -13.83 9.15
N ALA A 8 5.61 -14.53 10.26
CA ALA A 8 4.64 -15.38 10.94
C ALA A 8 3.58 -14.58 11.69
N SER A 9 3.92 -13.35 12.08
CA SER A 9 3.01 -12.43 12.71
C SER A 9 3.04 -11.06 12.04
N ARG A 10 1.91 -10.35 12.15
CA ARG A 10 1.81 -8.95 11.73
C ARG A 10 2.72 -8.04 12.56
N SER A 11 2.82 -8.31 13.87
CA SER A 11 3.67 -7.53 14.78
C SER A 11 5.15 -7.56 14.35
N GLU A 12 5.65 -8.74 13.96
CA GLU A 12 7.02 -8.89 13.47
C GLU A 12 7.24 -8.15 12.15
N ALA A 13 6.28 -8.22 11.22
CA ALA A 13 6.35 -7.45 9.98
C ALA A 13 6.33 -5.94 10.22
N GLU A 14 5.53 -5.46 11.17
CA GLU A 14 5.45 -4.05 11.55
C GLU A 14 6.73 -3.55 12.23
N GLU A 15 7.36 -4.36 13.08
CA GLU A 15 8.65 -4.05 13.68
C GLU A 15 9.74 -3.90 12.59
N ARG A 16 9.80 -4.84 11.65
CA ARG A 16 10.76 -4.78 10.53
C ARG A 16 10.45 -3.61 9.59
N ALA A 17 9.18 -3.29 9.36
CA ALA A 17 8.78 -2.10 8.62
C ALA A 17 9.22 -0.81 9.31
N ALA A 18 9.05 -0.71 10.63
CA ALA A 18 9.49 0.46 11.40
C ALA A 18 11.01 0.63 11.36
N PHE A 19 11.77 -0.47 11.46
CA PHE A 19 13.22 -0.46 11.29
C PHE A 19 13.61 0.09 9.90
N LEU A 20 13.06 -0.48 8.84
CA LEU A 20 13.33 -0.03 7.46
C LEU A 20 12.93 1.43 7.22
N ARG A 21 11.79 1.87 7.78
CA ARG A 21 11.37 3.28 7.71
C ARG A 21 12.37 4.20 8.39
N SER A 22 12.92 3.81 9.54
CA SER A 22 13.96 4.60 10.22
C SER A 22 15.27 4.70 9.44
N ARG A 23 15.49 3.80 8.48
CA ARG A 23 16.61 3.80 7.53
C ARG A 23 16.28 4.43 6.17
N GLY A 24 15.15 5.11 6.05
CA GLY A 24 14.78 5.82 4.83
C GLY A 24 14.05 4.97 3.79
N ILE A 25 13.64 3.74 4.11
CA ILE A 25 12.97 2.83 3.17
C ILE A 25 11.45 2.95 3.33
N ALA A 26 10.75 3.23 2.23
CA ALA A 26 9.30 3.28 2.21
C ALA A 26 8.72 1.86 2.14
N THR A 27 8.07 1.42 3.22
CA THR A 27 7.52 0.06 3.33
C THR A 27 6.02 0.02 3.56
N HIS A 28 5.39 -1.07 3.14
CA HIS A 28 4.00 -1.39 3.45
C HIS A 28 3.88 -2.82 4.01
N VAL A 29 3.04 -3.00 5.02
CA VAL A 29 2.70 -4.32 5.56
C VAL A 29 1.30 -4.68 5.12
N SER A 30 1.16 -5.81 4.42
CA SER A 30 -0.14 -6.37 4.07
C SER A 30 -0.42 -7.64 4.86
N ASP A 31 -1.65 -7.79 5.32
CA ASP A 31 -2.11 -9.05 5.89
C ASP A 31 -2.22 -10.13 4.80
N MET A 32 -1.72 -11.33 5.08
CA MET A 32 -1.83 -12.50 4.20
C MET A 32 -2.99 -13.42 4.59
N THR A 33 -3.79 -13.02 5.58
CA THR A 33 -4.97 -13.76 6.04
C THR A 33 -6.13 -13.60 5.05
N SER A 34 -5.95 -14.04 3.81
CA SER A 34 -7.07 -14.23 2.89
C SER A 34 -7.79 -15.52 3.28
N LEU A 35 -8.97 -15.40 3.90
CA LEU A 35 -10.08 -16.37 3.92
C LEU A 35 -9.80 -17.70 3.18
N ARG A 36 -9.25 -18.72 3.87
CA ARG A 36 -9.11 -20.07 3.28
C ARG A 36 -9.54 -21.15 4.26
N LEU A 37 -10.81 -21.55 4.13
CA LEU A 37 -11.43 -22.71 4.78
C LEU A 37 -10.88 -24.06 4.27
N ASN A 38 -9.83 -24.10 3.43
CA ASN A 38 -9.45 -25.35 2.75
C ASN A 38 -7.95 -25.55 2.43
N LEU A 39 -7.03 -24.78 3.03
CA LEU A 39 -5.59 -25.01 2.84
C LEU A 39 -4.85 -24.99 4.18
N ALA A 40 -5.03 -26.07 4.94
CA ALA A 40 -4.32 -26.38 6.19
C ALA A 40 -2.80 -26.64 6.01
N HIS A 41 -2.20 -26.25 4.88
CA HIS A 41 -0.78 -26.52 4.56
C HIS A 41 0.06 -25.26 4.28
N GLN A 42 -0.46 -24.04 4.48
CA GLN A 42 0.31 -22.78 4.34
C GLN A 42 0.35 -21.93 5.63
N GLY A 43 0.14 -22.54 6.79
CA GLY A 43 -0.14 -21.87 8.07
C GLY A 43 1.00 -21.13 8.77
N GLN A 44 2.13 -20.84 8.12
CA GLN A 44 3.28 -20.21 8.78
C GLN A 44 3.40 -18.70 8.58
N PHE A 45 2.83 -18.11 7.53
CA PHE A 45 3.00 -16.67 7.25
C PHE A 45 1.65 -15.95 7.28
N ARG A 46 1.57 -14.90 8.10
CA ARG A 46 0.37 -14.08 8.31
C ARG A 46 0.52 -12.67 7.76
N ALA A 47 1.73 -12.21 7.49
CA ALA A 47 1.96 -10.88 6.95
C ALA A 47 3.07 -10.89 5.90
N ALA A 48 2.97 -9.99 4.93
CA ALA A 48 4.00 -9.72 3.95
C ALA A 48 4.47 -8.26 4.09
N LEU A 49 5.77 -8.07 3.96
CA LEU A 49 6.42 -6.77 3.95
C LEU A 49 6.85 -6.43 2.51
N TRP A 50 6.54 -5.22 2.11
CA TRP A 50 6.74 -4.73 0.74
C TRP A 50 7.57 -3.46 0.75
N ALA A 51 8.51 -3.33 -0.19
CA ALA A 51 9.06 -2.04 -0.60
C ALA A 51 7.98 -1.34 -1.43
N VAL A 52 7.63 -0.12 -1.06
CA VAL A 52 6.69 0.71 -1.83
C VAL A 52 7.33 1.09 -3.16
N LEU A 53 8.56 1.59 -3.09
CA LEU A 53 9.41 1.97 -4.20
C LEU A 53 10.26 0.78 -4.67
N PRO A 54 10.11 0.29 -5.91
CA PRO A 54 10.88 -0.84 -6.44
C PRO A 54 12.40 -0.66 -6.33
N GLU A 55 12.89 0.57 -6.54
CA GLU A 55 14.31 0.93 -6.44
C GLU A 55 14.89 0.70 -5.04
N GLN A 56 14.06 0.73 -3.99
CA GLN A 56 14.50 0.49 -2.62
C GLN A 56 14.49 -0.99 -2.23
N ALA A 57 14.03 -1.89 -3.10
CA ALA A 57 13.86 -3.30 -2.74
C ALA A 57 15.17 -4.00 -2.39
N GLU A 58 16.26 -3.68 -3.10
CA GLU A 58 17.58 -4.27 -2.86
C GLU A 58 18.17 -3.82 -1.53
N ASP A 59 18.19 -2.50 -1.28
CA ASP A 59 18.61 -1.93 0.00
C ASP A 59 17.77 -2.45 1.18
N ALA A 60 16.47 -2.67 0.96
CA ALA A 60 15.58 -3.19 1.98
C ALA A 60 15.88 -4.66 2.33
N VAL A 61 16.22 -5.49 1.34
CA VAL A 61 16.69 -6.87 1.60
C VAL A 61 18.02 -6.83 2.34
N ALA A 62 18.97 -6.03 1.85
CA ALA A 62 20.30 -5.89 2.45
C ALA A 62 20.22 -5.44 3.92
N LEU A 63 19.37 -4.46 4.25
CA LEU A 63 19.14 -4.00 5.63
C LEU A 63 18.51 -5.05 6.55
N LEU A 64 17.70 -5.97 6.01
CA LEU A 64 17.12 -7.05 6.81
C LEU A 64 18.13 -8.14 7.15
N GLU A 65 19.14 -8.34 6.30
CA GLU A 65 20.23 -9.30 6.47
C GLU A 65 21.40 -8.71 7.27
N ASP A 66 21.79 -7.48 6.95
CA ASP A 66 22.82 -6.68 7.60
C ASP A 66 22.25 -5.33 8.07
N PRO A 67 21.99 -5.18 9.38
CA PRO A 67 21.50 -3.93 9.95
C PRO A 67 22.44 -2.74 9.73
N GLU A 68 23.72 -2.93 9.43
CA GLU A 68 24.68 -1.84 9.20
C GLU A 68 24.79 -1.44 7.73
N HIS A 69 24.02 -2.07 6.84
CA HIS A 69 23.98 -1.70 5.41
C HIS A 69 23.67 -0.22 5.22
N ALA A 70 24.48 0.44 4.39
CA ALA A 70 24.29 1.83 4.01
C ALA A 70 23.35 1.89 2.79
N ALA A 71 22.07 2.18 3.03
CA ALA A 71 21.08 2.26 1.96
C ALA A 71 21.38 3.42 1.00
N GLU A 72 21.60 3.09 -0.27
CA GLU A 72 21.91 4.06 -1.33
C GLU A 72 20.67 4.86 -1.74
N THR A 73 19.50 4.23 -1.62
CA THR A 73 18.19 4.78 -2.03
C THR A 73 17.37 5.31 -0.85
N ALA A 74 18.01 5.60 0.29
CA ALA A 74 17.34 6.10 1.48
C ALA A 74 16.67 7.46 1.24
N LEU A 75 15.39 7.55 1.58
CA LEU A 75 14.64 8.80 1.56
C LEU A 75 14.89 9.60 2.83
N ASN A 76 14.99 10.91 2.67
CA ASN A 76 14.90 11.85 3.78
C ASN A 76 13.44 12.20 4.12
N GLU A 77 13.24 12.90 5.24
CA GLU A 77 11.92 13.29 5.74
C GLU A 77 11.12 14.12 4.73
N HIS A 78 11.78 15.04 4.00
CA HIS A 78 11.11 15.86 3.00
C HIS A 78 10.65 15.02 1.80
N GLU A 79 11.42 14.03 1.39
CA GLU A 79 11.05 13.10 0.33
C GLU A 79 9.88 12.19 0.73
N PHE A 80 9.84 11.74 1.99
CA PHE A 80 8.68 11.03 2.54
C PHE A 80 7.41 11.89 2.51
N GLN A 81 7.50 13.14 2.98
CA GLN A 81 6.35 14.06 2.95
C GLN A 81 5.87 14.33 1.52
N ARG A 82 6.81 14.47 0.57
CA ARG A 82 6.47 14.62 -0.84
C ARG A 82 5.72 13.38 -1.36
N LEU A 83 6.22 12.18 -1.11
CA LEU A 83 5.57 10.92 -1.49
C LEU A 83 4.15 10.79 -0.93
N GLU A 84 3.96 11.16 0.34
CA GLU A 84 2.64 11.15 0.98
C GLU A 84 1.70 12.19 0.34
N SER A 85 2.21 13.38 0.03
CA SER A 85 1.42 14.46 -0.59
C SER A 85 0.99 14.13 -2.03
N GLU A 86 1.88 13.58 -2.85
CA GLU A 86 1.59 13.16 -4.22
C GLU A 86 0.53 12.05 -4.24
N GLY A 87 0.63 11.08 -3.31
CA GLY A 87 -0.37 10.04 -3.13
C GLY A 87 -1.75 10.59 -2.73
N ALA A 88 -1.77 11.51 -1.77
CA ALA A 88 -3.01 12.14 -1.31
C ALA A 88 -3.71 12.95 -2.42
N GLU A 89 -2.95 13.66 -3.24
CA GLU A 89 -3.49 14.39 -4.38
C GLU A 89 -4.07 13.46 -5.45
N ALA A 90 -3.37 12.38 -5.77
CA ALA A 90 -3.84 11.40 -6.75
C ALA A 90 -5.14 10.74 -6.28
N ALA A 91 -5.22 10.35 -5.01
CA ALA A 91 -6.43 9.81 -4.40
C ALA A 91 -7.59 10.82 -4.43
N ARG A 92 -7.33 12.09 -4.07
CA ARG A 92 -8.32 13.18 -4.14
C ARG A 92 -8.86 13.37 -5.56
N ARG A 93 -7.99 13.39 -6.57
CA ARG A 93 -8.39 13.50 -7.99
C ARG A 93 -9.28 12.33 -8.41
N ALA A 94 -8.92 11.10 -8.03
CA ALA A 94 -9.73 9.93 -8.32
C ALA A 94 -11.11 9.98 -7.64
N MET A 95 -11.17 10.40 -6.38
CA MET A 95 -12.43 10.55 -5.63
C MET A 95 -13.37 11.57 -6.27
N ILE A 96 -12.86 12.76 -6.62
CA ILE A 96 -13.67 13.79 -7.29
C ILE A 96 -14.22 13.26 -8.62
N ARG A 97 -13.39 12.57 -9.41
CA ARG A 97 -13.81 11.98 -10.69
C ARG A 97 -14.96 10.98 -10.49
N TRP A 98 -14.83 10.07 -9.53
CA TRP A 98 -15.89 9.08 -9.25
C TRP A 98 -17.17 9.74 -8.75
N MET A 99 -17.06 10.74 -7.87
CA MET A 99 -18.22 11.49 -7.38
C MET A 99 -18.96 12.18 -8.52
N LEU A 100 -18.26 12.81 -9.47
CA LEU A 100 -18.86 13.43 -10.65
C LEU A 100 -19.56 12.40 -11.54
N ILE A 101 -18.94 11.24 -11.77
CA ILE A 101 -19.58 10.15 -12.53
C ILE A 101 -20.87 9.71 -11.85
N THR A 102 -20.86 9.52 -10.53
CA THR A 102 -22.06 9.14 -9.76
C THR A 102 -23.17 10.19 -9.90
N VAL A 103 -22.84 11.48 -9.79
CA VAL A 103 -23.81 12.57 -9.94
C VAL A 103 -24.44 12.56 -11.35
N VAL A 104 -23.63 12.40 -12.39
CA VAL A 104 -24.12 12.34 -13.78
C VAL A 104 -25.03 11.13 -13.99
N VAL A 105 -24.66 9.95 -13.47
CA VAL A 105 -25.49 8.75 -13.56
C VAL A 105 -26.83 8.95 -12.84
N LEU A 106 -26.83 9.49 -11.62
CA LEU A 106 -28.05 9.76 -10.87
C LEU A 106 -28.96 10.78 -11.57
N ALA A 107 -28.39 11.85 -12.12
CA ALA A 107 -29.14 12.84 -12.90
C ALA A 107 -29.76 12.24 -14.16
N GLY A 108 -29.01 11.38 -14.86
CA GLY A 108 -29.52 10.64 -16.03
C GLY A 108 -30.65 9.69 -15.68
N LEU A 109 -30.53 8.95 -14.57
CA LEU A 109 -31.60 8.07 -14.07
C LEU A 109 -32.84 8.86 -13.68
N ALA A 110 -32.68 9.99 -12.97
CA ALA A 110 -33.80 10.85 -12.59
C ALA A 110 -34.52 11.42 -13.83
N ALA A 111 -33.77 11.88 -14.85
CA ALA A 111 -34.35 12.36 -16.09
C ALA A 111 -35.11 11.25 -16.85
N LEU A 112 -34.60 10.02 -16.82
CA LEU A 112 -35.27 8.87 -17.44
C LEU A 112 -36.56 8.49 -16.71
N VAL A 113 -36.58 8.53 -15.37
CA VAL A 113 -37.81 8.32 -14.58
C VAL A 113 -38.85 9.40 -14.90
N VAL A 114 -38.46 10.68 -14.88
CA VAL A 114 -39.38 11.78 -15.20
C VAL A 114 -39.91 11.66 -16.65
N GLY A 115 -39.06 11.26 -17.59
CA GLY A 115 -39.45 11.07 -18.99
C GLY A 115 -40.35 9.84 -19.24
N LEU A 116 -40.41 8.88 -18.32
CA LEU A 116 -41.32 7.73 -18.40
C LEU A 116 -42.69 7.99 -17.76
N GLU A 117 -42.77 8.93 -16.82
CA GLU A 117 -44.03 9.33 -16.17
C GLU A 117 -44.76 10.49 -16.89
N GLY A 118 -44.10 11.14 -17.85
CA GLY A 118 -44.62 12.28 -18.63
C GLY A 118 -45.25 11.92 -19.96
#